data_AF-A0A4S8LF13-F1
#
_entry.id   AF-A0A4S8LF13-F1
#
_cell.length_a   1.000
_cell.length_b   1.000
_cell.length_c   1.000
_cell.angle_alpha   90.00
_cell.angle_beta   90.00
_cell.angle_gamma   90.00
#
_symmetry.space_group_name_H-M   'P 1'
#
loop_
_entity.id
_entity.type
_entity.pdbx_description
1 polymer ?
#
loop_
_entity_poly.entity_id
_entity_poly.type
_entity_poly.pdbx_seq_one_letter_code
_entity_poly.pdbx_strand_id
1 'polypeptide(L)'
;MPRTVPDLQTVALFGALGITDVPLIDFNTIANDDALGGSLLSFTIDENHNRSSVRERLLDVQANSGRLTFSLDTLATKVLMCNNTDGVPTAYGVEMAPGAALAIAGNFKGKVDLGPMLQNVTVKHEVIVSAGVFQSPQLLSGIGNSTHLQEVGIEPVVDLPGVGTNLQGKLNLLLAYLDHDEIAVIWKMTQNFSIYNDCKFLFTPEDDPCLEFWINNDRLNVYSFSGAFEAITSQSESSSEPDIFAYYAPAYFPGFVRGMCMQLLRV
;
A
#
# COMPACT_ATOMS: atom_id res chain seq x y z
N MET A 1 12.49 10.71 16.75
CA MET A 1 13.54 10.35 17.72
C MET A 1 14.64 9.63 16.97
N PRO A 2 15.93 9.91 17.18
CA PRO A 2 16.99 9.15 16.55
C PRO A 2 17.10 7.81 17.28
N ARG A 3 16.52 6.74 16.71
CA ARG A 3 16.69 5.36 17.20
C ARG A 3 17.97 4.79 16.60
N THR A 4 19.13 5.22 17.10
CA THR A 4 20.42 4.66 16.67
C THR A 4 20.77 3.34 17.37
N VAL A 5 19.88 2.79 18.18
CA VAL A 5 20.05 1.49 18.87
C VAL A 5 18.94 0.57 18.39
N PRO A 6 19.26 -0.63 17.87
CA PRO A 6 18.26 -1.64 17.54
C PRO A 6 17.39 -1.93 18.74
N ASP A 7 16.08 -2.03 18.55
CA ASP A 7 15.20 -2.35 19.69
C ASP A 7 15.50 -3.75 20.25
N LEU A 8 15.18 -3.95 21.53
CA LEU A 8 15.46 -5.20 22.24
C LEU A 8 14.77 -6.40 21.58
N GLN A 9 13.65 -6.19 20.88
CA GLN A 9 12.92 -7.25 20.18
C GLN A 9 13.70 -7.73 18.95
N THR A 10 14.30 -6.81 18.21
CA THR A 10 15.19 -7.09 17.07
C THR A 10 16.40 -7.89 17.50
N VAL A 11 17.09 -7.44 18.56
CA VAL A 11 18.27 -8.15 19.09
C VAL A 11 17.90 -9.55 19.58
N ALA A 12 16.79 -9.70 20.30
CA ALA A 12 16.31 -10.99 20.79
C ALA A 12 15.92 -11.94 19.65
N LEU A 13 15.25 -11.44 18.60
CA LEU A 13 14.87 -12.26 17.45
C LEU A 13 16.09 -12.73 16.66
N PHE A 14 17.02 -11.83 16.32
CA PHE A 14 18.24 -12.19 15.58
C PHE A 14 19.09 -13.20 16.36
N GLY A 15 19.19 -13.01 17.69
CA GLY A 15 19.82 -13.99 18.57
C GLY A 15 19.12 -15.35 18.56
N ALA A 16 17.78 -15.38 18.59
CA ALA A 16 16.99 -16.61 18.52
C ALA A 16 17.09 -17.32 17.16
N LEU A 17 17.26 -16.56 16.08
CA LEU A 17 17.48 -17.08 14.73
C LEU A 17 18.93 -17.57 14.50
N GLY A 18 19.84 -17.30 15.45
CA GLY A 18 21.25 -17.64 15.31
C GLY A 18 21.98 -16.77 14.27
N ILE A 19 21.43 -15.61 13.93
CA ILE A 19 21.99 -14.67 12.96
C ILE A 19 22.88 -13.70 13.73
N THR A 20 24.15 -14.09 13.92
CA THR A 20 25.12 -13.30 14.69
C THR A 20 26.02 -12.42 13.82
N ASP A 21 26.09 -12.72 12.52
CA ASP A 21 27.08 -12.12 11.61
C ASP A 21 26.48 -11.06 10.68
N VAL A 22 25.17 -10.79 10.81
CA VAL A 22 24.49 -9.74 10.05
C VAL A 22 24.43 -8.47 10.91
N PRO A 23 25.01 -7.34 10.45
CA PRO A 23 24.90 -6.07 11.15
C PRO A 23 23.44 -5.65 11.31
N LEU A 24 23.04 -5.26 12.53
CA LEU A 24 21.72 -4.70 12.75
C LEU A 24 21.67 -3.24 12.30
N ILE A 25 20.77 -2.93 11.38
CA ILE A 25 20.57 -1.58 10.85
C ILE A 25 19.14 -1.10 11.12
N ASP A 26 18.94 0.21 11.16
CA ASP A 26 17.61 0.81 11.12
C ASP A 26 17.30 1.19 9.67
N PHE A 27 16.29 0.57 9.06
CA PHE A 27 15.87 0.89 7.70
C PHE A 27 15.22 2.26 7.57
N ASN A 28 14.87 2.92 8.67
CA ASN A 28 14.22 4.23 8.66
C ASN A 28 15.19 5.40 8.81
N THR A 29 16.50 5.16 8.84
CA THR A 29 17.50 6.22 8.86
C THR A 29 18.24 6.32 7.53
N ILE A 30 18.26 7.54 6.99
CA ILE A 30 18.97 7.89 5.75
C ILE A 30 20.47 7.58 5.86
N ALA A 31 21.01 7.54 7.08
CA ALA A 31 22.41 7.17 7.32
C ALA A 31 22.75 5.73 6.91
N ASN A 32 21.73 4.88 6.67
CA ASN A 32 21.89 3.47 6.35
C ASN A 32 21.42 3.13 4.92
N ASP A 33 21.20 4.12 4.04
CA ASP A 33 20.72 3.86 2.68
C ASP A 33 21.69 2.96 1.88
N ASP A 34 23.01 3.08 2.15
CA ASP A 34 24.06 2.26 1.54
C ASP A 34 24.53 1.09 2.44
N ALA A 35 23.86 0.86 3.58
CA ALA A 35 24.32 -0.10 4.57
C ALA A 35 23.85 -1.53 4.26
N LEU A 36 24.76 -2.49 4.40
CA LEU A 36 24.45 -3.92 4.37
C LEU A 36 24.13 -4.39 5.79
N GLY A 37 23.03 -5.10 5.95
CA GLY A 37 22.57 -5.51 7.27
C GLY A 37 21.11 -5.94 7.29
N GLY A 38 20.63 -6.29 8.47
CA GLY A 38 19.27 -6.76 8.68
C GLY A 38 18.55 -6.00 9.77
N SER A 39 17.23 -6.04 9.71
CA SER A 39 16.35 -5.52 10.75
C SER A 39 14.99 -6.18 10.74
N LEU A 40 14.23 -5.96 11.81
CA LEU A 40 12.78 -6.16 11.76
C LEU A 40 12.16 -5.17 10.77
N LEU A 41 11.16 -5.62 10.02
CA LEU A 41 10.37 -4.71 9.20
C LEU A 41 9.52 -3.82 10.12
N SER A 42 9.56 -2.52 9.87
CA SER A 42 8.73 -1.56 10.59
C SER A 42 7.41 -1.30 9.86
N PHE A 43 6.36 -1.00 10.62
CA PHE A 43 5.01 -0.75 10.11
C PHE A 43 4.47 0.56 10.66
N THR A 44 3.51 1.13 9.94
CA THR A 44 2.77 2.30 10.41
C THR A 44 1.80 1.88 11.51
N ILE A 45 2.28 1.94 12.76
CA ILE A 45 1.51 1.67 13.97
C ILE A 45 1.60 2.86 14.95
N ASP A 46 0.55 3.08 15.74
CA ASP A 46 0.55 4.08 16.81
C ASP A 46 1.16 3.54 18.12
N GLU A 47 1.23 4.38 19.14
CA GLU A 47 1.75 4.05 20.48
C GLU A 47 0.95 2.96 21.22
N ASN A 48 -0.27 2.67 20.75
CA ASN A 48 -1.16 1.66 21.31
C ASN A 48 -1.20 0.38 20.44
N HIS A 49 -0.23 0.22 19.53
CA HIS A 49 -0.14 -0.91 18.60
C HIS A 49 -1.39 -1.07 17.71
N ASN A 50 -2.07 0.02 17.37
CA ASN A 50 -3.07 0.05 16.31
C ASN A 50 -2.41 0.38 14.97
N ARG A 51 -3.03 -0.08 13.88
CA ARG A 51 -2.70 0.40 12.53
C ARG A 51 -2.87 1.91 12.50
N SER A 52 -1.78 2.61 12.19
CA SER A 52 -1.77 4.03 11.92
C SER A 52 -1.86 4.24 10.41
N SER A 53 -2.86 4.99 9.96
CA SER A 53 -3.01 5.36 8.57
C SER A 53 -3.41 6.82 8.43
N VAL A 54 -3.36 7.34 7.21
CA VAL A 54 -3.80 8.71 6.91
C VAL A 54 -5.27 8.93 7.29
N ARG A 55 -6.09 7.87 7.31
CA ARG A 55 -7.50 7.93 7.71
C ARG A 55 -7.68 8.49 9.12
N GLU A 56 -6.95 7.97 10.10
CA GLU A 56 -7.08 8.37 11.50
C GLU A 56 -6.72 9.85 11.66
N ARG A 57 -5.66 10.30 10.97
CA ARG A 57 -5.28 11.72 10.91
C ARG A 57 -6.38 12.60 10.31
N LEU A 58 -7.02 12.15 9.22
CA LEU A 58 -8.09 12.89 8.57
C LEU A 58 -9.34 13.01 9.46
N LEU A 59 -9.70 11.94 10.19
CA LEU A 59 -10.80 11.96 11.16
C LEU A 59 -10.52 12.91 12.33
N ASP A 60 -9.30 12.92 12.85
CA ASP A 60 -8.87 13.84 13.90
C ASP A 60 -8.94 15.31 13.43
N VAL A 61 -8.46 15.61 12.22
CA VAL A 61 -8.56 16.95 11.62
C VAL A 61 -10.02 17.38 11.44
N GLN A 62 -10.90 16.47 11.02
CA GLN A 62 -12.32 16.79 10.90
C GLN A 62 -12.94 17.13 12.26
N ALA A 63 -12.69 16.31 13.28
CA ALA A 63 -13.22 16.51 14.63
C ALA A 63 -12.75 17.82 15.26
N ASN A 64 -11.49 18.22 15.02
CA ASN A 64 -10.89 19.39 15.67
C ASN A 64 -11.05 20.69 14.88
N SER A 65 -11.11 20.64 13.54
CA SER A 65 -11.18 21.87 12.71
C SER A 65 -12.60 22.25 12.30
N GLY A 66 -13.50 21.28 12.13
CA GLY A 66 -14.84 21.49 11.54
C GLY A 66 -14.83 21.99 10.09
N ARG A 67 -13.67 22.07 9.42
CA ARG A 67 -13.52 22.61 8.05
C ARG A 67 -13.39 21.52 6.99
N LEU A 68 -13.21 20.27 7.40
CA LEU A 68 -13.04 19.12 6.52
C LEU A 68 -14.36 18.35 6.40
N THR A 69 -14.82 18.16 5.17
CA THR A 69 -16.00 17.35 4.85
C THR A 69 -15.59 16.15 4.01
N PHE A 70 -16.11 14.97 4.34
CA PHE A 70 -15.92 13.77 3.54
C PHE A 70 -17.18 13.44 2.76
N SER A 71 -17.02 13.09 1.49
CA SER A 71 -18.04 12.40 0.69
C SER A 71 -17.54 10.99 0.43
N LEU A 72 -17.98 10.04 1.26
CA LEU A 72 -17.66 8.62 1.08
C LEU A 72 -18.56 8.00 0.00
N ASP A 73 -18.20 6.82 -0.47
CA ASP A 73 -18.94 6.08 -1.50
C ASP A 73 -19.29 6.96 -2.72
N THR A 74 -18.37 7.84 -3.11
CA THR A 74 -18.59 8.84 -4.16
C THR A 74 -17.46 8.74 -5.15
N LEU A 75 -17.79 8.44 -6.41
CA LEU A 75 -16.81 8.37 -7.49
C LEU A 75 -16.68 9.75 -8.13
N ALA A 76 -15.50 10.37 -8.05
CA ALA A 76 -15.19 11.49 -8.94
C ALA A 76 -15.06 10.96 -10.37
N THR A 77 -15.68 11.63 -11.34
CA THR A 77 -15.71 11.21 -12.75
C THR A 77 -14.87 12.11 -13.64
N LYS A 78 -14.90 13.43 -13.38
CA LYS A 78 -14.24 14.41 -14.24
C LYS A 78 -13.90 15.70 -13.50
N VAL A 79 -12.73 16.27 -13.78
CA VAL A 79 -12.41 17.65 -13.36
C VAL A 79 -13.08 18.63 -14.32
N LEU A 80 -13.81 19.60 -13.76
CA LEU A 80 -14.48 20.64 -14.53
C LEU A 80 -13.53 21.81 -14.79
N MET A 81 -13.30 22.09 -16.07
CA MET A 81 -12.35 23.10 -16.54
C MET A 81 -13.06 24.21 -17.32
N CYS A 82 -12.60 25.44 -17.19
CA CYS A 82 -13.03 26.57 -18.01
C CYS A 82 -11.81 27.34 -18.55
N ASN A 83 -11.95 27.97 -19.71
CA ASN A 83 -10.93 28.88 -20.23
C ASN A 83 -11.15 30.26 -19.62
N ASN A 84 -10.15 30.76 -18.91
CA ASN A 84 -10.16 32.13 -18.41
C ASN A 84 -9.80 33.12 -19.52
N THR A 85 -9.95 34.43 -19.28
CA THR A 85 -9.61 35.50 -20.23
C THR A 85 -8.18 35.44 -20.73
N ASP A 86 -7.29 34.83 -19.93
CA ASP A 86 -5.86 34.76 -20.19
C ASP A 86 -5.46 33.52 -21.01
N GLY A 87 -6.45 32.72 -21.45
CA GLY A 87 -6.24 31.51 -22.26
C GLY A 87 -5.71 30.31 -21.48
N VAL A 88 -5.50 30.42 -20.17
CA VAL A 88 -5.06 29.32 -19.31
C VAL A 88 -6.29 28.56 -18.78
N PRO A 89 -6.39 27.23 -19.03
CA PRO A 89 -7.46 26.41 -18.48
C PRO A 89 -7.41 26.40 -16.94
N THR A 90 -8.55 26.68 -16.31
CA THR A 90 -8.69 26.76 -14.85
C THR A 90 -9.69 25.73 -14.37
N ALA A 91 -9.30 24.93 -13.37
CA ALA A 91 -10.20 24.01 -12.71
C ALA A 91 -11.15 24.77 -11.77
N TYR A 92 -12.45 24.60 -11.95
CA TYR A 92 -13.47 25.28 -11.11
C TYR A 92 -14.36 24.31 -10.34
N GLY A 93 -14.19 23.00 -10.54
CA GLY A 93 -15.00 22.00 -9.87
C GLY A 93 -14.69 20.57 -10.27
N VAL A 94 -15.51 19.66 -9.77
CA VAL A 94 -15.44 18.22 -10.03
C VAL A 94 -16.86 17.69 -10.24
N GLU A 95 -17.03 16.86 -11.26
CA GLU A 95 -18.21 16.02 -11.45
C GLU A 95 -18.04 14.73 -10.64
N MET A 96 -19.09 14.33 -9.93
CA MET A 96 -19.08 13.16 -9.06
C MET A 96 -20.39 12.38 -9.15
N ALA A 97 -20.29 11.07 -8.88
CA ALA A 97 -21.39 10.13 -8.82
C ALA A 97 -21.45 9.47 -7.43
N PRO A 98 -22.31 9.95 -6.51
CA PRO A 98 -22.56 9.27 -5.25
C PRO A 98 -23.11 7.86 -5.47
N GLY A 99 -22.72 6.91 -4.63
CA GLY A 99 -23.11 5.49 -4.71
C GLY A 99 -22.45 4.69 -5.83
N ALA A 100 -21.69 5.33 -6.72
CA ALA A 100 -20.92 4.66 -7.75
C ALA A 100 -19.52 4.27 -7.23
N ALA A 101 -18.98 3.20 -7.79
CA ALA A 101 -17.68 2.68 -7.42
C ALA A 101 -16.97 2.06 -8.61
N LEU A 102 -15.64 1.97 -8.51
CA LEU A 102 -14.80 1.27 -9.49
C LEU A 102 -14.87 -0.24 -9.27
N ALA A 103 -14.57 -1.03 -10.31
CA ALA A 103 -14.58 -2.49 -10.23
C ALA A 103 -13.65 -3.09 -9.16
N ILE A 104 -12.65 -2.33 -8.72
CA ILE A 104 -11.69 -2.71 -7.68
C ILE A 104 -12.18 -2.41 -6.26
N ALA A 105 -13.26 -1.63 -6.12
CA ALA A 105 -13.78 -1.24 -4.83
C ALA A 105 -14.67 -2.35 -4.25
N GLY A 106 -14.58 -2.60 -2.95
CA GLY A 106 -15.36 -3.67 -2.29
C GLY A 106 -16.88 -3.47 -2.35
N ASN A 107 -17.34 -2.24 -2.60
CA ASN A 107 -18.76 -1.87 -2.77
C ASN A 107 -19.22 -1.88 -4.25
N PHE A 108 -18.40 -2.37 -5.19
CA PHE A 108 -18.78 -2.44 -6.60
C PHE A 108 -19.94 -3.43 -6.84
N LYS A 109 -21.05 -2.93 -7.39
CA LYS A 109 -22.26 -3.73 -7.67
C LYS A 109 -22.49 -4.00 -9.17
N GLY A 110 -21.42 -3.91 -9.96
CA GLY A 110 -21.49 -4.02 -11.42
C GLY A 110 -21.58 -2.66 -12.11
N LYS A 111 -21.61 -2.70 -13.45
CA LYS A 111 -21.74 -1.49 -14.27
C LYS A 111 -23.13 -0.89 -14.05
N VAL A 112 -23.16 0.39 -13.73
CA VAL A 112 -24.38 1.18 -13.57
C VAL A 112 -24.32 2.40 -14.48
N ASP A 113 -25.48 2.87 -14.94
CA ASP A 113 -25.57 4.15 -15.63
C ASP A 113 -25.39 5.28 -14.61
N LEU A 114 -24.37 6.11 -14.81
CA LEU A 114 -24.04 7.19 -13.89
C LEU A 114 -24.92 8.42 -14.09
N GLY A 115 -25.50 8.61 -15.28
CA GLY A 115 -26.22 9.84 -15.66
C GLY A 115 -27.21 10.36 -14.61
N PRO A 116 -28.10 9.52 -14.06
CA PRO A 116 -29.07 9.93 -13.04
C PRO A 116 -28.46 10.40 -11.71
N MET A 117 -27.20 10.07 -11.45
CA MET A 117 -26.50 10.30 -10.18
C MET A 117 -25.41 11.38 -10.29
N LEU A 118 -25.08 11.84 -11.51
CA LEU A 118 -24.04 12.84 -11.73
C LEU A 118 -24.40 14.18 -11.07
N GLN A 119 -23.45 14.73 -10.34
CA GLN A 119 -23.55 15.99 -9.63
C GLN A 119 -22.25 16.78 -9.80
N ASN A 120 -22.39 18.09 -10.00
CA ASN A 120 -21.24 18.99 -10.09
C ASN A 120 -21.02 19.71 -8.76
N VAL A 121 -19.78 19.70 -8.29
CA VAL A 121 -19.34 20.45 -7.12
C VAL A 121 -18.32 21.49 -7.55
N THR A 122 -18.61 22.76 -7.27
CA THR A 122 -17.71 23.87 -7.59
C THR A 122 -16.77 24.20 -6.44
N VAL A 123 -15.54 24.58 -6.74
CA VAL A 123 -14.54 25.02 -5.77
C VAL A 123 -14.19 26.49 -5.96
N LYS A 124 -13.72 27.15 -4.89
CA LYS A 124 -13.32 28.57 -4.93
C LYS A 124 -11.85 28.80 -5.28
N HIS A 125 -11.01 27.78 -5.07
CA HIS A 125 -9.57 27.92 -5.14
C HIS A 125 -8.98 26.86 -6.05
N GLU A 126 -8.93 25.60 -5.61
CA GLU A 126 -8.15 24.57 -6.28
C GLU A 126 -8.86 23.22 -6.24
N VAL A 127 -8.54 22.38 -7.22
CA VAL A 127 -8.88 20.95 -7.26
C VAL A 127 -7.57 20.17 -7.10
N ILE A 128 -7.47 19.37 -6.04
CA ILE A 128 -6.31 18.51 -5.77
C ILE A 128 -6.67 17.08 -6.17
N VAL A 129 -5.93 16.50 -7.11
CA VAL A 129 -6.16 15.13 -7.58
C VAL A 129 -5.27 14.17 -6.80
N SER A 130 -5.88 13.24 -6.07
CA SER A 130 -5.16 12.25 -5.23
C SER A 130 -5.81 10.86 -5.28
N ALA A 131 -6.28 10.45 -6.47
CA ALA A 131 -6.99 9.17 -6.66
C ALA A 131 -6.04 7.96 -6.85
N GLY A 132 -4.72 8.16 -6.71
CA GLY A 132 -3.70 7.13 -6.92
C GLY A 132 -3.29 6.96 -8.38
N VAL A 133 -2.23 6.16 -8.61
CA VAL A 133 -1.55 6.07 -9.92
C VAL A 133 -2.45 5.58 -11.06
N PHE A 134 -3.46 4.75 -10.77
CA PHE A 134 -4.35 4.21 -11.79
C PHE A 134 -5.52 5.14 -12.14
N GLN A 135 -6.00 5.93 -11.18
CA GLN A 135 -7.24 6.72 -11.33
C GLN A 135 -6.97 8.20 -11.55
N SER A 136 -5.89 8.76 -10.98
CA SER A 136 -5.53 10.16 -11.21
C SER A 136 -5.38 10.50 -12.70
N PRO A 137 -4.72 9.69 -13.55
CA PRO A 137 -4.65 9.97 -14.99
C PRO A 137 -6.01 9.94 -15.69
N GLN A 138 -6.96 9.11 -15.23
CA GLN A 138 -8.30 9.02 -15.81
C GLN A 138 -9.16 10.24 -15.45
N LEU A 139 -9.00 10.75 -14.23
CA LEU A 139 -9.69 11.98 -13.77
C LEU A 139 -9.25 13.23 -14.51
N LEU A 140 -8.03 13.23 -15.06
CA LEU A 140 -7.49 14.28 -15.93
C LEU A 140 -8.10 14.19 -17.35
N SER A 141 -9.40 13.91 -17.44
CA SER A 141 -10.15 13.81 -18.69
C SER A 141 -10.12 15.13 -19.47
N GLY A 142 -9.36 15.16 -20.57
CA GLY A 142 -9.08 16.36 -21.37
C GLY A 142 -7.66 16.92 -21.16
N ILE A 143 -6.87 16.38 -20.24
CA ILE A 143 -5.46 16.73 -20.03
C ILE A 143 -4.64 15.47 -20.26
N GLY A 144 -4.03 15.36 -21.45
CA GLY A 144 -3.40 14.11 -21.88
C GLY A 144 -2.95 14.17 -23.33
N ASN A 145 -2.60 13.02 -23.90
CA ASN A 145 -2.30 12.94 -25.33
C ASN A 145 -3.55 13.28 -26.15
N SER A 146 -3.52 14.38 -26.90
CA SER A 146 -4.69 14.88 -27.64
C SER A 146 -5.24 13.89 -28.65
N THR A 147 -4.37 13.16 -29.37
CA THR A 147 -4.78 12.15 -30.35
C THR A 147 -5.55 11.02 -29.66
N HIS A 148 -4.99 10.50 -28.56
CA HIS A 148 -5.64 9.43 -27.80
C HIS A 148 -6.97 9.88 -27.20
N LEU A 149 -7.02 11.09 -26.64
CA LEU A 149 -8.25 11.67 -26.08
C LEU A 149 -9.35 11.76 -27.15
N GLN A 150 -9.03 12.24 -28.36
CA GLN A 150 -9.97 12.32 -29.48
C GLN A 150 -10.45 10.93 -29.94
N GLU A 151 -9.58 9.93 -29.98
CA GLU A 151 -9.94 8.55 -30.34
C GLU A 151 -11.00 7.95 -29.40
N VAL A 152 -10.96 8.32 -28.12
CA VAL A 152 -11.94 7.88 -27.11
C VAL A 152 -13.11 8.86 -26.95
N GLY A 153 -13.22 9.88 -27.80
CA GLY A 153 -14.32 10.84 -27.83
C GLY A 153 -14.27 11.92 -26.74
N ILE A 154 -13.08 12.19 -26.18
CA ILE A 154 -12.85 13.26 -25.19
C ILE A 154 -12.20 14.46 -25.88
N GLU A 155 -12.78 15.63 -25.71
CA GLU A 155 -12.19 16.88 -26.23
C GLU A 155 -10.92 17.24 -25.43
N PRO A 156 -9.75 17.41 -26.09
CA PRO A 156 -8.52 17.84 -25.43
C PRO A 156 -8.60 19.30 -24.98
N VAL A 157 -8.26 19.55 -23.72
CA VAL A 157 -8.12 20.88 -23.10
C VAL A 157 -6.65 21.27 -23.02
N VAL A 158 -5.78 20.33 -22.65
CA VAL A 158 -4.33 20.53 -22.57
C VAL A 158 -3.63 19.30 -23.13
N ASP A 159 -2.75 19.50 -24.12
CA ASP A 159 -1.94 18.42 -24.69
C ASP A 159 -0.74 18.13 -23.77
N LEU A 160 -0.86 17.05 -22.99
CA LEU A 160 0.18 16.58 -22.07
C LEU A 160 0.36 15.07 -22.25
N PRO A 161 1.12 14.61 -23.25
CA PRO A 161 1.23 13.20 -23.60
C PRO A 161 1.87 12.33 -22.52
N GLY A 162 2.50 12.93 -21.50
CA GLY A 162 3.05 12.22 -20.34
C GLY A 162 1.99 11.69 -19.37
N VAL A 163 0.76 12.22 -19.38
CA VAL A 163 -0.31 11.79 -18.47
C VAL A 163 -0.67 10.33 -18.75
N GLY A 164 -0.62 9.49 -17.70
CA GLY A 164 -0.90 8.05 -17.79
C GLY A 164 0.24 7.21 -18.34
N THR A 165 1.40 7.82 -18.64
CA THR A 165 2.62 7.12 -19.06
C THR A 165 3.60 6.96 -17.89
N ASN A 166 4.72 6.26 -18.13
CA ASN A 166 5.77 6.03 -17.13
C ASN A 166 5.22 5.41 -15.83
N LEU A 167 4.28 4.46 -15.96
CA LEU A 167 3.83 3.66 -14.83
C LEU A 167 5.00 2.78 -14.38
N GLN A 168 5.53 3.10 -13.19
CA GLN A 168 6.50 2.29 -12.50
C GLN A 168 5.76 1.54 -11.40
N GLY A 169 5.98 0.24 -11.32
CA GLY A 169 5.31 -0.62 -10.37
C GLY A 169 6.07 -1.91 -10.21
N LYS A 170 5.94 -2.50 -9.02
CA LYS A 170 6.48 -3.82 -8.71
C LYS A 170 5.70 -4.84 -9.52
N LEU A 171 6.31 -5.50 -10.49
CA LEU A 171 5.66 -6.67 -11.10
C LEU A 171 5.90 -7.88 -10.20
N ASN A 172 5.02 -8.08 -9.23
CA ASN A 172 4.94 -9.36 -8.51
C ASN A 172 4.24 -10.38 -9.40
N LEU A 173 4.93 -10.86 -10.42
CA LEU A 173 4.53 -12.06 -11.15
C LEU A 173 5.74 -12.95 -11.35
N LEU A 174 5.46 -14.24 -11.23
CA LEU A 174 6.25 -15.34 -11.77
C LEU A 174 6.51 -15.06 -13.27
N LEU A 175 7.53 -14.23 -13.57
CA LEU A 175 7.96 -13.64 -14.84
C LEU A 175 7.35 -12.26 -15.20
N ALA A 176 8.10 -11.17 -15.03
CA ALA A 176 8.72 -10.38 -16.13
C ALA A 176 9.12 -8.93 -15.73
N TYR A 177 10.42 -8.63 -15.73
CA TYR A 177 11.06 -7.33 -15.98
C TYR A 177 10.19 -6.06 -15.85
N LEU A 178 10.29 -5.38 -14.69
CA LEU A 178 10.71 -3.97 -14.55
C LEU A 178 10.69 -3.54 -13.06
N ASP A 179 11.73 -2.79 -12.70
CA ASP A 179 12.05 -2.07 -11.45
C ASP A 179 12.34 -2.82 -10.14
N HIS A 180 11.93 -4.07 -9.95
CA HIS A 180 12.63 -5.07 -9.12
C HIS A 180 11.88 -6.42 -9.16
N ASP A 181 12.60 -7.53 -9.29
CA ASP A 181 12.00 -8.86 -9.30
C ASP A 181 11.85 -9.40 -7.87
N GLU A 182 10.61 -9.64 -7.43
CA GLU A 182 10.36 -10.37 -6.18
C GLU A 182 10.32 -11.88 -6.46
N ILE A 183 11.39 -12.58 -6.07
CA ILE A 183 11.51 -14.03 -6.25
C ILE A 183 11.19 -14.73 -4.92
N ALA A 184 10.08 -15.47 -4.90
CA ALA A 184 9.74 -16.31 -3.75
C ALA A 184 10.57 -17.58 -3.73
N VAL A 185 11.41 -17.75 -2.70
CA VAL A 185 12.12 -18.99 -2.42
C VAL A 185 11.46 -19.67 -1.22
N ILE A 186 11.09 -20.93 -1.38
CA ILE A 186 10.52 -21.75 -0.29
C ILE A 186 11.59 -22.76 0.13
N TRP A 187 11.98 -22.70 1.40
CA TRP A 187 12.86 -23.69 2.00
C TRP A 187 12.24 -24.29 3.25
N LYS A 188 12.63 -25.53 3.55
CA LYS A 188 12.22 -26.19 4.80
C LYS A 188 13.21 -25.82 5.89
N MET A 189 12.70 -25.29 7.00
CA MET A 189 13.50 -25.02 8.19
C MET A 189 14.06 -26.32 8.77
N THR A 190 15.31 -26.28 9.26
CA THR A 190 15.99 -27.42 9.90
C THR A 190 15.50 -27.67 11.33
N GLN A 191 14.92 -26.65 11.96
CA GLN A 191 14.37 -26.70 13.32
C GLN A 191 12.93 -26.21 13.34
N ASN A 192 12.17 -26.66 14.34
CA ASN A 192 10.81 -26.18 14.57
C ASN A 192 10.83 -24.77 15.15
N PHE A 193 10.01 -23.88 14.61
CA PHE A 193 9.89 -22.50 15.10
C PHE A 193 8.80 -22.46 16.18
N SER A 194 9.19 -22.32 17.45
CA SER A 194 8.27 -22.37 18.59
C SER A 194 7.44 -21.10 18.79
N ILE A 195 7.78 -20.00 18.10
CA ILE A 195 7.07 -18.72 18.27
C ILE A 195 5.59 -18.78 17.84
N TYR A 196 5.24 -19.77 17.01
CA TYR A 196 3.87 -20.00 16.53
C TYR A 196 3.15 -21.10 17.27
N ASN A 197 3.74 -21.66 18.33
CA ASN A 197 3.07 -22.70 19.09
C ASN A 197 1.71 -22.18 19.57
N ASP A 198 0.68 -22.98 19.29
CA ASP A 198 -0.73 -22.73 19.63
C ASP A 198 -1.40 -21.55 18.89
N CYS A 199 -0.68 -20.84 18.01
CA CYS A 199 -1.24 -19.78 17.16
C CYS A 199 -1.79 -20.37 15.85
N LYS A 200 -3.05 -20.07 15.52
CA LYS A 200 -3.73 -20.65 14.35
C LYS A 200 -3.88 -19.68 13.17
N PHE A 201 -3.57 -18.40 13.37
CA PHE A 201 -3.74 -17.31 12.41
C PHE A 201 -5.17 -17.19 11.87
N LEU A 202 -6.16 -17.36 12.74
CA LEU A 202 -7.58 -17.22 12.40
C LEU A 202 -8.08 -15.79 12.66
N PHE A 203 -9.29 -15.49 12.21
CA PHE A 203 -9.92 -14.17 12.32
C PHE A 203 -10.72 -13.98 13.62
N THR A 204 -11.04 -15.07 14.31
CA THR A 204 -11.89 -15.09 15.52
C THR A 204 -11.03 -15.44 16.74
N PRO A 205 -11.05 -14.63 17.81
CA PRO A 205 -10.25 -14.88 19.00
C PRO A 205 -10.67 -16.19 19.71
N GLU A 206 -11.93 -16.60 19.62
CA GLU A 206 -12.42 -17.85 20.21
C GLU A 206 -11.74 -19.09 19.61
N ASP A 207 -11.33 -19.00 18.34
CA ASP A 207 -10.71 -20.11 17.62
C ASP A 207 -9.18 -20.04 17.68
N ASP A 208 -8.60 -18.91 18.11
CA ASP A 208 -7.17 -18.65 18.13
C ASP A 208 -6.70 -18.07 19.48
N PRO A 209 -6.09 -18.91 20.34
CA PRO A 209 -5.58 -18.48 21.65
C PRO A 209 -4.54 -17.35 21.58
N CYS A 210 -3.75 -17.28 20.52
CA CYS A 210 -2.77 -16.21 20.34
C CYS A 210 -3.47 -14.90 19.95
N LEU A 211 -4.51 -14.94 19.13
CA LEU A 211 -5.30 -13.74 18.83
C LEU A 211 -6.04 -13.25 20.08
N GLU A 212 -6.65 -14.15 20.85
CA GLU A 212 -7.29 -13.82 22.12
C GLU A 212 -6.30 -13.19 23.09
N PHE A 213 -5.11 -13.78 23.25
CA PHE A 213 -4.06 -13.21 24.09
C PHE A 213 -3.67 -11.81 23.61
N TRP A 214 -3.44 -11.63 22.31
CA TRP A 214 -3.06 -10.35 21.72
C TRP A 214 -4.09 -9.26 22.03
N ILE A 215 -5.38 -9.53 21.83
CA ILE A 215 -6.46 -8.58 22.12
C ILE A 215 -6.47 -8.18 23.60
N ASN A 216 -6.23 -9.14 24.50
CA ASN A 216 -6.40 -8.97 25.94
C ASN A 216 -5.13 -8.53 26.69
N ASN A 217 -3.96 -8.55 26.05
CA ASN A 217 -2.66 -8.30 26.70
C ASN A 217 -1.84 -7.28 25.91
N ASP A 218 -2.37 -6.06 25.80
CA ASP A 218 -1.68 -4.91 25.20
C ASP A 218 -1.10 -5.17 23.80
N ARG A 219 -1.72 -6.08 23.04
CA ARG A 219 -1.30 -6.43 21.68
C ARG A 219 0.13 -6.97 21.61
N LEU A 220 0.54 -7.67 22.66
CA LEU A 220 1.84 -8.33 22.75
C LEU A 220 1.72 -9.79 22.32
N ASN A 221 2.55 -10.24 21.36
CA ASN A 221 2.91 -11.63 21.00
C ASN A 221 3.20 -11.72 19.48
N VAL A 222 3.11 -12.91 18.88
CA VAL A 222 3.32 -13.12 17.44
C VAL A 222 2.51 -12.17 16.53
N TYR A 223 1.30 -11.77 16.92
CA TYR A 223 0.45 -10.87 16.13
C TYR A 223 0.93 -9.42 16.14
N SER A 224 1.88 -9.07 17.01
CA SER A 224 2.58 -7.78 16.96
C SER A 224 3.74 -7.77 15.97
N PHE A 225 4.18 -8.95 15.50
CA PHE A 225 5.19 -9.04 14.47
C PHE A 225 4.57 -8.82 13.09
N SER A 226 5.45 -8.41 12.21
CA SER A 226 5.21 -8.26 10.80
C SER A 226 4.95 -9.59 10.10
N GLY A 227 4.22 -9.53 8.98
CA GLY A 227 4.03 -10.68 8.11
C GLY A 227 5.33 -11.27 7.55
N ALA A 228 6.45 -10.51 7.61
CA ALA A 228 7.80 -10.99 7.37
C ALA A 228 8.70 -10.59 8.55
N PHE A 229 9.34 -11.57 9.18
CA PHE A 229 10.03 -11.45 10.47
C PHE A 229 11.27 -10.59 10.39
N GLU A 230 11.98 -10.69 9.29
CA GLU A 230 13.28 -10.05 9.10
C GLU A 230 13.40 -9.67 7.64
N ALA A 231 14.09 -8.56 7.40
CA ALA A 231 14.64 -8.24 6.11
C ALA A 231 16.13 -7.98 6.20
N ILE A 232 16.85 -8.36 5.15
CA ILE A 232 18.29 -8.19 4.97
C ILE A 232 18.49 -7.46 3.66
N THR A 233 19.21 -6.33 3.73
CA THR A 233 19.77 -5.67 2.57
C THR A 233 21.16 -6.21 2.30
N SER A 234 21.39 -6.70 1.08
CA SER A 234 22.67 -7.23 0.62
C SER A 234 23.01 -6.70 -0.78
N GLN A 235 24.20 -7.08 -1.26
CA GLN A 235 24.77 -6.63 -2.52
C GLN A 235 25.13 -7.83 -3.40
N SER A 236 24.79 -7.77 -4.69
CA SER A 236 25.23 -8.72 -5.70
C SER A 236 26.69 -8.50 -6.07
N GLU A 237 27.38 -9.54 -6.55
CA GLU A 237 28.79 -9.43 -6.96
C GLU A 237 29.03 -8.39 -8.06
N SER A 238 27.99 -8.05 -8.84
CA SER A 238 28.06 -7.11 -9.97
C SER A 238 27.74 -5.66 -9.61
N SER A 239 27.27 -5.37 -8.39
CA SER A 239 26.85 -4.03 -7.98
C SER A 239 27.83 -3.39 -7.01
N SER A 240 27.99 -2.07 -7.08
CA SER A 240 28.71 -1.26 -6.08
C SER A 240 27.81 -0.75 -4.96
N GLU A 241 26.49 -0.84 -5.14
CA GLU A 241 25.46 -0.42 -4.19
C GLU A 241 24.64 -1.62 -3.70
N PRO A 242 23.92 -1.51 -2.57
CA PRO A 242 22.96 -2.53 -2.17
C PRO A 242 21.82 -2.64 -3.18
N ASP A 243 21.61 -3.84 -3.72
CA ASP A 243 20.66 -4.11 -4.81
C ASP A 243 19.78 -5.35 -4.53
N ILE A 244 19.94 -6.00 -3.38
CA ILE A 244 19.15 -7.15 -2.95
C ILE A 244 18.47 -6.82 -1.63
N PHE A 245 17.15 -6.98 -1.59
CA PHE A 245 16.36 -6.90 -0.37
C PHE A 245 15.63 -8.22 -0.14
N ALA A 246 16.14 -9.03 0.77
CA ALA A 246 15.58 -10.34 1.09
C ALA A 246 14.78 -10.25 2.39
N TYR A 247 13.53 -10.67 2.38
CA TYR A 247 12.71 -10.78 3.59
C TYR A 247 12.05 -12.16 3.64
N TYR A 248 11.74 -12.63 4.85
CA TYR A 248 11.09 -13.94 4.99
C TYR A 248 10.11 -14.00 6.14
N ALA A 249 9.24 -14.99 6.05
CA ALA A 249 8.30 -15.36 7.08
C ALA A 249 8.22 -16.88 7.14
N PRO A 250 8.28 -17.50 8.32
CA PRO A 250 7.88 -18.88 8.42
C PRO A 250 6.38 -19.01 8.12
N ALA A 251 6.02 -19.93 7.24
CA ALA A 251 4.63 -20.17 6.84
C ALA A 251 4.37 -21.67 6.75
N TYR A 252 3.13 -22.08 7.05
CA TYR A 252 2.68 -23.44 6.78
C TYR A 252 2.42 -23.59 5.28
N PHE A 253 3.37 -24.19 4.56
CA PHE A 253 3.27 -24.43 3.12
C PHE A 253 3.16 -25.93 2.81
N PRO A 254 1.95 -26.47 2.58
CA PRO A 254 1.76 -27.90 2.30
C PRO A 254 2.11 -28.29 0.84
N GLY A 255 2.51 -27.33 0.00
CA GLY A 255 2.83 -27.54 -1.41
C GLY A 255 1.88 -26.82 -2.36
N PHE A 256 2.27 -26.71 -3.63
CA PHE A 256 1.40 -26.15 -4.66
C PHE A 256 0.30 -27.13 -5.04
N VAL A 257 -0.95 -26.76 -4.76
CA VAL A 257 -2.13 -27.55 -5.15
C VAL A 257 -2.96 -26.80 -6.20
N ARG A 258 -3.62 -27.55 -7.09
CA ARG A 258 -4.49 -26.96 -8.12
C ARG A 258 -5.64 -26.21 -7.43
N GLY A 259 -5.80 -24.93 -7.75
CA GLY A 259 -6.86 -24.09 -7.17
C GLY A 259 -6.49 -23.41 -5.85
N MET A 260 -5.22 -23.47 -5.40
CA MET A 260 -4.74 -22.80 -4.19
C MET A 260 -5.13 -21.31 -4.13
N CYS A 261 -4.97 -20.56 -5.23
CA CYS A 261 -5.37 -19.14 -5.26
C CYS A 261 -6.88 -18.94 -5.01
N MET A 262 -7.73 -19.83 -5.53
CA MET A 262 -9.17 -19.79 -5.28
C MET A 262 -9.52 -20.19 -3.86
N GLN A 263 -8.74 -21.05 -3.21
CA GLN A 263 -8.93 -21.38 -1.79
C GLN A 263 -8.52 -20.22 -0.87
N LEU A 264 -7.42 -19.53 -1.20
CA LEU A 264 -6.95 -18.34 -0.46
C LEU A 264 -7.90 -17.13 -0.59
N LEU A 265 -8.64 -17.03 -1.70
CA LEU A 265 -9.60 -15.95 -1.96
C LEU A 265 -11.03 -16.27 -1.49
N ARG A 266 -11.32 -17.50 -1.03
CA ARG A 266 -12.64 -17.91 -0.52
C ARG A 266 -12.75 -17.67 0.98
N VAL A 267 -12.47 -16.44 1.39
CA VAL A 267 -12.71 -15.93 2.74
C VAL A 267 -13.92 -15.01 2.69
#